data_AF-A0A935PEV7-F1
#
_entry.id   AF-A0A935PEV7-F1
#
_cell.length_a   1.000
_cell.length_b   1.000
_cell.length_c   1.000
_cell.angle_alpha   90.00
_cell.angle_beta   90.00
_cell.angle_gamma   90.00
#
_symmetry.space_group_name_H-M   'P 1'
#
loop_
_entity.id
_entity.type
_entity.pdbx_description
1 polymer ?
#
loop_
_entity_poly.entity_id
_entity_poly.type
_entity_poly.pdbx_seq_one_letter_code
_entity_poly.pdbx_strand_id
1 'polypeptide(L)'
;MTISTGGIINGSATLIPSGTLTFEGAMDASKEFGVYYTVYSTGEYSISIAIKEAGVFSLSDLSGTWHFTLASNGTSEGISYGTIQLDSAGQVRGGYYRSSGANVSLSGGSVSITSAGVLSGSINASDGMTFSIVYGKMNQSKNVISTVGPSSTGGRDFIIAHKES
;
A
#
# COMPACT_ATOMS: atom_id res chain seq x y z
N MET A 1 -22.52 5.29 5.37
CA MET A 1 -21.48 5.79 4.43
C MET A 1 -22.17 6.31 3.19
N THR A 2 -21.82 7.50 2.72
CA THR A 2 -22.22 8.01 1.41
C THR A 2 -20.99 8.29 0.58
N ILE A 3 -21.12 8.12 -0.74
CA ILE A 3 -20.09 8.47 -1.71
C ILE A 3 -20.76 9.40 -2.73
N SER A 4 -20.28 10.63 -2.84
CA SER A 4 -20.83 11.59 -3.80
C SER A 4 -20.44 11.25 -5.24
N THR A 5 -21.11 11.86 -6.21
CA THR A 5 -20.73 11.74 -7.63
C THR A 5 -19.31 12.23 -7.90
N GLY A 6 -18.82 13.20 -7.11
CA GLY A 6 -17.45 13.70 -7.12
C GLY A 6 -16.44 12.86 -6.33
N GLY A 7 -16.84 11.68 -5.83
CA GLY A 7 -15.94 10.76 -5.12
C GLY A 7 -15.70 11.12 -3.65
N ILE A 8 -16.43 12.08 -3.08
CA ILE A 8 -16.29 12.43 -1.66
C ILE A 8 -16.92 11.33 -0.81
N ILE A 9 -16.14 10.78 0.11
CA ILE A 9 -16.56 9.77 1.09
C ILE A 9 -16.87 10.51 2.39
N ASN A 10 -18.11 10.39 2.89
CA ASN A 10 -18.48 10.94 4.19
C ASN A 10 -19.47 10.04 4.91
N GLY A 11 -19.48 10.08 6.23
CA GLY A 11 -20.55 9.50 7.03
C GLY A 11 -20.17 9.22 8.46
N SER A 12 -21.10 8.57 9.16
CA SER A 12 -20.92 8.09 10.52
C SER A 12 -21.46 6.67 10.66
N ALA A 13 -21.02 5.98 11.70
CA ALA A 13 -21.54 4.68 12.10
C ALA A 13 -21.50 4.53 13.63
N THR A 14 -22.30 3.60 14.15
CA THR A 14 -22.27 3.20 15.56
C THR A 14 -21.47 1.90 15.67
N LEU A 15 -20.55 1.84 16.62
CA LEU A 15 -19.78 0.65 16.93
C LEU A 15 -20.57 -0.29 17.83
N ILE A 16 -20.31 -1.59 17.68
CA ILE A 16 -20.83 -2.63 18.57
C ILE A 16 -19.69 -3.01 19.53
N PRO A 17 -19.90 -3.03 20.87
CA PRO A 17 -21.17 -2.82 21.57
C PRO A 17 -21.56 -1.36 21.82
N SER A 18 -20.61 -0.42 21.77
CA SER A 18 -20.88 1.02 21.96
C SER A 18 -19.83 1.90 21.29
N GLY A 19 -20.14 3.19 21.14
CA GLY A 19 -19.29 4.20 20.50
C GLY A 19 -19.79 4.63 19.13
N THR A 20 -19.25 5.73 18.62
CA THR A 20 -19.53 6.22 17.27
C THR A 20 -18.23 6.44 16.52
N LEU A 21 -18.33 6.47 15.21
CA LEU A 21 -17.23 6.90 14.35
C LEU A 21 -17.76 7.82 13.25
N THR A 22 -16.93 8.74 12.81
CA THR A 22 -17.11 9.49 11.56
C THR A 22 -15.99 9.12 10.61
N PHE A 23 -16.26 9.14 9.31
CA PHE A 23 -15.23 9.01 8.30
C PHE A 23 -15.41 10.06 7.22
N GLU A 24 -14.28 10.58 6.76
CA GLU A 24 -14.18 11.59 5.70
C GLU A 24 -13.03 11.23 4.77
N GLY A 25 -13.20 11.43 3.47
CA GLY A 25 -12.21 11.08 2.49
C GLY A 25 -12.62 11.38 1.05
N ALA A 26 -11.81 10.92 0.12
CA ALA A 26 -12.04 11.10 -1.30
C ALA A 26 -11.53 9.90 -2.10
N MET A 27 -12.18 9.67 -3.23
CA MET A 27 -11.69 8.84 -4.31
C MET A 27 -10.91 9.67 -5.31
N ASP A 28 -10.00 9.02 -6.02
CA ASP A 28 -9.36 9.58 -7.20
C ASP A 28 -10.39 9.77 -8.34
N ALA A 29 -10.00 10.50 -9.39
CA ALA A 29 -10.90 10.81 -10.50
C ALA A 29 -11.43 9.58 -11.24
N SER A 30 -10.64 8.49 -11.29
CA SER A 30 -11.05 7.22 -11.91
C SER A 30 -11.96 6.38 -11.00
N LYS A 31 -12.06 6.73 -9.71
CA LYS A 31 -12.80 6.00 -8.68
C LYS A 31 -12.30 4.57 -8.51
N GLU A 32 -11.02 4.35 -8.73
CA GLU A 32 -10.35 3.08 -8.52
C GLU A 32 -9.59 3.04 -7.19
N PHE A 33 -9.20 4.21 -6.68
CA PHE A 33 -8.46 4.39 -5.44
C PHE A 33 -9.19 5.40 -4.55
N GLY A 34 -9.30 5.11 -3.26
CA GLY A 34 -9.85 6.04 -2.28
C GLY A 34 -9.10 6.00 -0.97
N VAL A 35 -9.01 7.15 -0.33
CA VAL A 35 -8.44 7.32 1.00
C VAL A 35 -9.49 7.99 1.87
N TYR A 36 -9.70 7.45 3.06
CA TYR A 36 -10.50 8.10 4.09
C TYR A 36 -9.86 7.90 5.45
N TYR A 37 -10.06 8.86 6.35
CA TYR A 37 -9.73 8.69 7.74
C TYR A 37 -11.00 8.46 8.55
N THR A 38 -10.87 7.73 9.65
CA THR A 38 -11.94 7.50 10.62
C THR A 38 -11.56 8.14 11.93
N VAL A 39 -12.50 8.87 12.54
CA VAL A 39 -12.37 9.40 13.91
C VAL A 39 -13.33 8.63 14.80
N TYR A 40 -12.80 8.02 15.85
CA TYR A 40 -13.56 7.25 16.80
C TYR A 40 -14.02 8.15 17.96
N SER A 41 -15.14 7.82 18.60
CA SER A 41 -15.64 8.54 19.78
C SER A 41 -14.67 8.48 20.98
N THR A 42 -13.68 7.59 20.93
CA THR A 42 -12.57 7.48 21.89
C THR A 42 -11.45 8.49 21.63
N GLY A 43 -11.47 9.21 20.50
CA GLY A 43 -10.40 10.09 20.03
C GLY A 43 -9.33 9.41 19.17
N GLU A 44 -9.45 8.10 18.91
CA GLU A 44 -8.55 7.39 17.99
C GLU A 44 -8.77 7.84 16.53
N TYR A 45 -7.70 7.77 15.73
CA TYR A 45 -7.73 8.01 14.29
C TYR A 45 -7.22 6.78 13.55
N SER A 46 -7.88 6.43 12.44
CA SER A 46 -7.35 5.45 11.49
C SER A 46 -7.36 6.03 10.08
N ILE A 47 -6.42 5.58 9.25
CA ILE A 47 -6.44 5.81 7.80
C ILE A 47 -6.79 4.50 7.11
N SER A 48 -7.60 4.58 6.07
CA SER A 48 -8.00 3.43 5.26
C SER A 48 -7.77 3.74 3.79
N ILE A 49 -7.25 2.74 3.08
CA ILE A 49 -7.16 2.76 1.62
C ILE A 49 -8.13 1.72 1.08
N ALA A 50 -8.93 2.14 0.11
CA ALA A 50 -9.77 1.28 -0.68
C ALA A 50 -9.27 1.27 -2.12
N ILE A 51 -9.03 0.08 -2.66
CA ILE A 51 -8.80 -0.13 -4.08
C ILE A 51 -9.98 -0.93 -4.63
N LYS A 52 -10.63 -0.40 -5.65
CA LYS A 52 -11.81 -0.99 -6.28
C LYS A 52 -11.48 -2.37 -6.83
N GLU A 53 -12.35 -3.33 -6.57
CA GLU A 53 -12.25 -4.66 -7.16
C GLU A 53 -12.75 -4.64 -8.61
N ALA A 54 -11.82 -4.41 -9.53
CA ALA A 54 -12.08 -4.41 -10.97
C ALA A 54 -10.79 -4.69 -11.75
N GLY A 55 -10.93 -5.13 -13.00
CA GLY A 55 -9.82 -5.46 -13.88
C GLY A 55 -9.43 -6.94 -13.84
N VAL A 56 -8.53 -7.31 -14.76
CA VAL A 56 -7.90 -8.63 -14.81
C VAL A 56 -6.39 -8.41 -14.86
N PHE A 57 -5.69 -9.14 -14.01
CA PHE A 57 -4.28 -8.93 -13.75
C PHE A 57 -3.44 -10.16 -14.08
N SER A 58 -2.18 -9.89 -14.40
CA SER A 58 -1.15 -10.87 -14.72
C SER A 58 0.17 -10.42 -14.12
N LEU A 59 1.11 -11.35 -13.97
CA LEU A 59 2.43 -11.05 -13.40
C LEU A 59 3.19 -9.97 -14.18
N SER A 60 3.01 -9.91 -15.50
CA SER A 60 3.60 -8.88 -16.36
C SER A 60 3.12 -7.47 -16.04
N ASP A 61 1.95 -7.30 -15.40
CA ASP A 61 1.43 -5.98 -15.04
C ASP A 61 2.27 -5.29 -13.95
N LEU A 62 3.00 -6.08 -13.15
CA LEU A 62 3.96 -5.58 -12.16
C LEU A 62 5.21 -4.95 -12.80
N SER A 63 5.53 -5.29 -14.05
CA SER A 63 6.80 -4.89 -14.65
C SER A 63 6.93 -3.38 -14.75
N GLY A 64 8.11 -2.86 -14.38
CA GLY A 64 8.46 -1.45 -14.42
C GLY A 64 9.05 -0.96 -13.10
N THR A 65 9.28 0.35 -13.03
CA THR A 65 9.67 1.04 -11.80
C THR A 65 8.41 1.50 -11.07
N TRP A 66 8.41 1.37 -9.75
CA TRP A 66 7.38 1.88 -8.86
C TRP A 66 8.01 2.78 -7.82
N HIS A 67 7.50 3.99 -7.67
CA HIS A 67 7.83 4.90 -6.58
C HIS A 67 6.92 4.61 -5.40
N PHE A 68 7.47 4.44 -4.21
CA PHE A 68 6.67 4.12 -3.04
C PHE A 68 6.96 5.03 -1.85
N THR A 69 5.96 5.16 -0.99
CA THR A 69 6.08 5.64 0.39
C THR A 69 5.57 4.55 1.31
N LEU A 70 6.29 4.36 2.41
CA LEU A 70 6.07 3.35 3.43
C LEU A 70 5.96 4.02 4.78
N ALA A 71 4.94 3.65 5.56
CA ALA A 71 4.84 3.96 6.98
C ALA A 71 5.03 2.66 7.77
N SER A 72 5.95 2.67 8.74
CA SER A 72 6.27 1.52 9.59
C SER A 72 6.03 1.86 11.05
N ASN A 73 5.70 0.83 11.84
CA ASN A 73 5.70 0.87 13.30
C ASN A 73 6.68 -0.17 13.89
N GLY A 74 6.78 -0.23 15.22
CA GLY A 74 7.64 -1.18 15.93
C GLY A 74 9.05 -0.64 16.14
N THR A 75 10.07 -1.52 16.15
CA THR A 75 11.46 -1.12 16.47
C THR A 75 12.07 -0.16 15.45
N SER A 76 11.62 -0.21 14.20
CA SER A 76 12.01 0.72 13.14
C SER A 76 10.78 1.45 12.61
N GLU A 77 10.18 2.26 13.47
CA GLU A 77 9.05 3.11 13.13
C GLU A 77 9.46 4.34 12.30
N GLY A 78 8.51 4.86 11.52
CA GLY A 78 8.70 6.08 10.74
C GLY A 78 8.29 5.95 9.28
N ILE A 79 8.74 6.91 8.47
CA ILE A 79 8.44 6.96 7.04
C ILE A 79 9.69 6.61 6.25
N SER A 80 9.52 5.74 5.25
CA SER A 80 10.52 5.49 4.22
C SER A 80 9.93 5.74 2.84
N TYR A 81 10.78 6.00 1.86
CA TYR A 81 10.37 6.12 0.47
C TYR A 81 11.48 5.64 -0.46
N GLY A 82 11.15 5.44 -1.73
CA GLY A 82 12.12 5.08 -2.73
C GLY A 82 11.49 4.50 -3.98
N THR A 83 12.21 3.59 -4.63
CA THR A 83 11.76 2.93 -5.85
C THR A 83 11.98 1.43 -5.78
N ILE A 84 11.15 0.67 -6.46
CA ILE A 84 11.38 -0.75 -6.73
C ILE A 84 11.23 -1.01 -8.22
N GLN A 85 12.13 -1.82 -8.79
CA GLN A 85 12.08 -2.25 -10.18
C GLN A 85 11.70 -3.73 -10.22
N LEU A 86 10.58 -4.04 -10.87
CA LEU A 86 10.08 -5.39 -11.05
C LEU A 86 10.16 -5.78 -12.53
N ASP A 87 10.55 -7.02 -12.81
CA ASP A 87 10.40 -7.58 -14.15
C ASP A 87 9.04 -8.25 -14.37
N SER A 88 8.81 -8.78 -15.57
CA SER A 88 7.57 -9.45 -15.94
C SER A 88 7.33 -10.79 -15.21
N ALA A 89 8.35 -11.31 -14.53
CA ALA A 89 8.26 -12.48 -13.67
C ALA A 89 8.07 -12.09 -12.18
N GLY A 90 7.85 -10.81 -11.89
CA GLY A 90 7.68 -10.31 -10.53
C GLY A 90 8.96 -10.28 -9.70
N GLN A 91 10.13 -10.47 -10.33
CA GLN A 91 11.41 -10.48 -9.63
C GLN A 91 11.89 -9.05 -9.40
N VAL A 92 12.45 -8.80 -8.21
CA VAL A 92 13.12 -7.52 -7.92
C VAL A 92 14.43 -7.45 -8.70
N ARG A 93 14.56 -6.41 -9.52
CA ARG A 93 15.75 -6.14 -10.35
C ARG A 93 16.57 -4.95 -9.89
N GLY A 94 16.03 -4.16 -8.98
CA GLY A 94 16.72 -3.02 -8.40
C GLY A 94 15.76 -2.09 -7.66
N GLY A 95 16.27 -0.89 -7.38
CA GLY A 95 15.62 0.11 -6.57
C GLY A 95 16.32 0.32 -5.23
N TYR A 96 15.71 1.14 -4.39
CA TYR A 96 16.22 1.47 -3.07
C TYR A 96 15.07 1.90 -2.17
N TYR A 97 15.31 1.85 -0.87
CA TYR A 97 14.51 2.57 0.11
C TYR A 97 15.40 3.52 0.93
N ARG A 98 14.79 4.55 1.51
CA ARG A 98 15.45 5.54 2.33
C ARG A 98 14.55 5.90 3.51
N SER A 99 14.99 5.57 4.73
CA SER A 99 14.33 5.91 5.99
C SER A 99 14.98 7.12 6.67
N SER A 100 16.32 7.20 6.62
CA SER A 100 17.13 8.32 7.07
C SER A 100 18.50 8.26 6.39
N GLY A 101 19.11 9.40 6.07
CA GLY A 101 20.48 9.37 5.55
C GLY A 101 20.60 8.84 4.11
N ALA A 102 21.30 7.73 3.89
CA ALA A 102 21.65 7.21 2.56
C ALA A 102 20.60 6.25 1.97
N ASN A 103 20.71 5.97 0.67
CA ASN A 103 19.89 4.96 0.01
C ASN A 103 20.36 3.55 0.40
N VAL A 104 19.41 2.66 0.70
CA VAL A 104 19.65 1.22 0.88
C VAL A 104 19.11 0.49 -0.34
N SER A 105 19.96 -0.25 -1.04
CA SER A 105 19.58 -0.94 -2.27
C SER A 105 18.64 -2.11 -2.01
N LEU A 106 17.64 -2.29 -2.88
CA LEU A 106 16.82 -3.50 -2.93
C LEU A 106 17.56 -4.56 -3.75
N SER A 107 17.93 -5.65 -3.09
CA SER A 107 18.90 -6.64 -3.59
C SER A 107 18.26 -7.90 -4.18
N GLY A 108 16.96 -8.10 -3.97
CA GLY A 108 16.24 -9.25 -4.53
C GLY A 108 14.86 -9.45 -3.93
N GLY A 109 14.31 -10.65 -4.09
CA GLY A 109 12.94 -11.00 -3.71
C GLY A 109 12.03 -11.15 -4.93
N SER A 110 10.76 -11.42 -4.65
CA SER A 110 9.73 -11.58 -5.68
C SER A 110 8.36 -11.14 -5.17
N VAL A 111 7.55 -10.62 -6.09
CA VAL A 111 6.18 -10.20 -5.88
C VAL A 111 5.29 -10.96 -6.85
N SER A 112 4.26 -11.60 -6.32
CA SER A 112 3.22 -12.28 -7.09
C SER A 112 1.94 -11.45 -7.13
N ILE A 113 1.11 -11.70 -8.15
CA ILE A 113 -0.22 -11.09 -8.26
C ILE A 113 -1.22 -12.12 -8.78
N THR A 114 -2.41 -12.16 -8.18
CA THR A 114 -3.52 -13.00 -8.68
C THR A 114 -4.26 -12.32 -9.83
N SER A 115 -5.13 -13.06 -10.53
CA SER A 115 -5.99 -12.47 -11.57
C SER A 115 -6.96 -11.41 -11.04
N ALA A 116 -7.24 -11.44 -9.73
CA ALA A 116 -8.01 -10.42 -9.01
C ALA A 116 -7.15 -9.23 -8.53
N GLY A 117 -5.87 -9.18 -8.87
CA GLY A 117 -4.99 -8.07 -8.52
C GLY A 117 -4.52 -8.07 -7.06
N VAL A 118 -4.61 -9.21 -6.37
CA VAL A 118 -4.12 -9.36 -4.98
C VAL A 118 -2.64 -9.72 -5.00
N LEU A 119 -1.82 -8.97 -4.26
CA LEU A 119 -0.37 -9.12 -4.22
C LEU A 119 0.10 -9.85 -2.96
N SER A 120 1.17 -10.61 -3.10
CA SER A 120 1.95 -11.23 -2.02
C SER A 120 3.41 -11.37 -2.42
N GLY A 121 4.31 -11.62 -1.46
CA GLY A 121 5.72 -11.84 -1.74
C GLY A 121 6.66 -11.25 -0.70
N SER A 122 7.92 -11.07 -1.07
CA SER A 122 8.92 -10.42 -0.23
C SER A 122 9.98 -9.69 -1.03
N ILE A 123 10.54 -8.64 -0.44
CA ILE A 123 11.59 -7.80 -1.01
C ILE A 123 12.75 -7.77 -0.03
N ASN A 124 13.95 -8.09 -0.52
CA ASN A 124 15.17 -8.12 0.28
C ASN A 124 15.97 -6.83 0.03
N ALA A 125 16.60 -6.31 1.08
CA ALA A 125 17.47 -5.15 1.01
C ALA A 125 18.93 -5.50 1.36
N SER A 126 19.86 -4.65 0.95
CA SER A 126 21.31 -4.87 1.13
C SER A 126 21.79 -4.78 2.58
N ASP A 127 21.00 -4.18 3.46
CA ASP A 127 21.25 -4.10 4.90
C ASP A 127 20.72 -5.31 5.69
N GLY A 128 20.19 -6.32 4.99
CA GLY A 128 19.63 -7.53 5.58
C GLY A 128 18.15 -7.45 5.93
N MET A 129 17.49 -6.30 5.71
CA MET A 129 16.05 -6.16 5.92
C MET A 129 15.26 -6.97 4.87
N THR A 130 14.11 -7.50 5.30
CA THR A 130 13.13 -8.15 4.42
C THR A 130 11.76 -7.51 4.64
N PHE A 131 11.21 -6.93 3.58
CA PHE A 131 9.84 -6.41 3.55
C PHE A 131 8.92 -7.52 3.04
N SER A 132 8.01 -8.00 3.89
CA SER A 132 7.06 -9.03 3.50
C SER A 132 5.74 -8.39 3.05
N ILE A 133 5.15 -8.92 1.98
CA ILE A 133 3.82 -8.53 1.48
C ILE A 133 2.87 -9.66 1.84
N VAL A 134 2.05 -9.45 2.89
CA VAL A 134 1.00 -10.40 3.28
C VAL A 134 -0.27 -10.15 2.47
N TYR A 135 -0.56 -8.88 2.20
CA TYR A 135 -1.67 -8.49 1.37
C TYR A 135 -1.34 -7.22 0.61
N GLY A 136 -1.73 -7.17 -0.65
CA GLY A 136 -1.73 -5.94 -1.42
C GLY A 136 -2.79 -5.98 -2.51
N LYS A 137 -3.07 -4.82 -3.09
CA LYS A 137 -4.04 -4.68 -4.17
C LYS A 137 -3.52 -3.69 -5.22
N MET A 138 -3.65 -4.05 -6.48
CA MET A 138 -3.42 -3.16 -7.63
C MET A 138 -4.76 -2.60 -8.13
N ASN A 139 -4.78 -1.33 -8.52
CA ASN A 139 -5.96 -0.73 -9.16
C ASN A 139 -6.11 -1.13 -10.62
N GLN A 140 -7.30 -0.95 -11.20
CA GLN A 140 -7.61 -1.39 -12.57
C GLN A 140 -6.73 -0.71 -13.65
N SER A 141 -6.33 0.54 -13.42
CA SER A 141 -5.40 1.27 -14.29
C SER A 141 -3.94 0.83 -14.16
N LYS A 142 -3.65 -0.13 -13.27
CA LYS A 142 -2.33 -0.77 -13.09
C LYS A 142 -1.21 0.23 -12.77
N ASN A 143 -1.54 1.31 -12.09
CA ASN A 143 -0.63 2.41 -11.77
C ASN A 143 -0.55 2.76 -10.28
N VAL A 144 -1.38 2.13 -9.44
CA VAL A 144 -1.37 2.25 -7.98
C VAL A 144 -1.41 0.87 -7.35
N ILE A 145 -0.52 0.64 -6.38
CA ILE A 145 -0.53 -0.52 -5.50
C ILE A 145 -0.58 -0.01 -4.05
N SER A 146 -1.38 -0.67 -3.22
CA SER A 146 -1.27 -0.57 -1.76
C SER A 146 -0.94 -1.93 -1.18
N THR A 147 0.01 -2.01 -0.24
CA THR A 147 0.38 -3.27 0.42
C THR A 147 0.55 -3.11 1.92
N VAL A 148 0.37 -4.22 2.64
CA VAL A 148 0.69 -4.36 4.06
C VAL A 148 1.42 -5.67 4.34
N GLY A 149 2.34 -5.64 5.28
CA GLY A 149 2.92 -6.86 5.84
C GLY A 149 3.93 -6.58 6.95
N PRO A 150 4.50 -7.63 7.56
CA PRO A 150 5.46 -7.47 8.64
C PRO A 150 6.83 -7.03 8.12
N SER A 151 7.46 -6.16 8.88
CA SER A 151 8.89 -5.88 8.73
C SER A 151 9.71 -6.92 9.51
N SER A 152 10.95 -7.15 9.08
CA SER A 152 11.90 -8.02 9.80
C SER A 152 12.25 -7.53 11.20
N THR A 153 11.89 -6.29 11.56
CA THR A 153 12.03 -5.70 12.89
C THR A 153 10.80 -5.90 13.78
N GLY A 154 9.83 -6.73 13.36
CA GLY A 154 8.63 -7.05 14.14
C GLY A 154 7.48 -6.05 14.01
N GLY A 155 7.62 -5.05 13.12
CA GLY A 155 6.61 -4.04 12.84
C GLY A 155 5.60 -4.45 11.77
N ARG A 156 4.83 -3.47 11.31
CA ARG A 156 3.96 -3.54 10.14
C ARG A 156 4.30 -2.38 9.21
N ASP A 157 4.53 -2.73 7.96
CA ASP A 157 4.74 -1.79 6.88
C ASP A 157 3.44 -1.57 6.14
N PHE A 158 3.07 -0.31 5.94
CA PHE A 158 1.98 0.12 5.08
C PHE A 158 2.55 0.91 3.91
N ILE A 159 2.33 0.44 2.69
CA ILE A 159 2.96 0.98 1.48
C ILE A 159 1.89 1.46 0.51
N ILE A 160 2.16 2.60 -0.13
CA ILE A 160 1.49 3.03 -1.36
C ILE A 160 2.59 3.20 -2.41
N ALA A 161 2.38 2.59 -3.57
CA ALA A 161 3.30 2.66 -4.70
C ALA A 161 2.59 3.15 -5.96
N HIS A 162 3.25 4.03 -6.71
CA HIS A 162 2.83 4.58 -7.99
C HIS A 162 3.78 4.14 -9.09
N LYS A 163 3.23 3.67 -10.21
CA LYS A 163 4.04 3.27 -11.36
C LYS A 163 4.71 4.49 -11.98
N GLU A 164 5.98 4.38 -12.32
CA GLU A 164 6.69 5.38 -13.12
C GLU A 164 6.01 5.52 -14.49
N SER A 165 5.80 6.75 -14.92
CA SER A 165 5.07 7.12 -16.14
C SER A 165 5.83 6.80 -17.42
#